data_AF-A0A261EPU2-F1
#
_entry.id   AF-A0A261EPU2-F1
#
_cell.length_a   1.000
_cell.length_b   1.000
_cell.length_c   1.000
_cell.angle_alpha   90.00
_cell.angle_beta   90.00
_cell.angle_gamma   90.00
#
_symmetry.space_group_name_H-M   'P 1'
#
loop_
_entity.id
_entity.type
_entity.pdbx_description
1 polymer ?
#
loop_
_entity_poly.entity_id
_entity_poly.type
_entity_poly.pdbx_seq_one_letter_code
_entity_poly.pdbx_strand_id
1 'polypeptide(L)'
;MRKDNKNRYYVIGGQYEPYCYGGTPTLLGAKRLAGRNMEHWDNWQGWHRPHVYKAEDVIETEAHGCLTHDDGSIIIMPREDATPMA
;
A
#
# COMPACT_ATOMS: atom_id res chain seq x y z
N MET A 1 -3.34 10.21 1.74
CA MET A 1 -4.59 9.51 2.14
C MET A 1 -4.52 9.25 3.65
N ARG A 2 -5.61 9.43 4.41
CA ARG A 2 -5.62 9.12 5.85
C ARG A 2 -6.18 7.73 6.14
N LYS A 3 -5.73 7.13 7.22
CA LYS A 3 -6.15 5.85 7.76
C LYS A 3 -7.56 5.98 8.31
N ASP A 4 -8.40 5.00 8.01
CA ASP A 4 -9.78 4.91 8.49
C ASP A 4 -9.83 3.78 9.52
N ASN A 5 -10.35 4.06 10.71
CA ASN A 5 -10.50 3.09 11.79
C ASN A 5 -11.40 1.90 11.41
N LYS A 6 -12.21 2.02 10.36
CA LYS A 6 -13.04 0.91 9.85
C LYS A 6 -12.24 -0.09 9.00
N ASN A 7 -11.10 0.33 8.46
CA ASN A 7 -10.27 -0.53 7.62
C ASN A 7 -9.37 -1.41 8.49
N ARG A 8 -9.39 -2.71 8.19
CA ARG A 8 -8.54 -3.70 8.85
C ARG A 8 -7.35 -4.11 8.00
N TYR A 9 -7.38 -3.79 6.72
CA TYR A 9 -6.36 -4.15 5.75
C TYR A 9 -6.08 -2.97 4.83
N TYR A 10 -4.84 -2.86 4.39
CA TYR A 10 -4.37 -1.86 3.45
C TYR A 10 -3.64 -2.54 2.30
N VAL A 11 -3.83 -2.02 1.09
CA VAL A 11 -3.18 -2.53 -0.11
C VAL A 11 -2.11 -1.53 -0.51
N ILE A 12 -0.86 -1.96 -0.42
CA ILE A 12 0.31 -1.12 -0.69
C ILE A 12 1.20 -1.85 -1.68
N GLY A 13 1.55 -1.18 -2.78
CA GLY A 13 2.43 -1.69 -3.82
C GLY A 13 3.40 -0.60 -4.28
N GLY A 14 3.94 -0.73 -5.48
CA GLY A 14 4.83 0.22 -6.10
C GLY A 14 6.22 -0.36 -6.28
N GLN A 15 6.81 -0.09 -7.45
CA GLN A 15 8.13 -0.61 -7.83
C GLN A 15 9.26 0.13 -7.12
N TYR A 16 9.24 1.46 -7.19
CA TYR A 16 10.31 2.33 -6.69
C TYR A 16 9.93 3.07 -5.41
N GLU A 17 8.63 3.28 -5.20
CA GLU A 17 8.08 3.98 -4.04
C GLU A 17 6.81 3.26 -3.59
N PRO A 18 6.60 3.07 -2.28
CA PRO A 18 5.35 2.53 -1.76
C PRO A 18 4.18 3.47 -2.05
N TYR A 19 3.15 2.93 -2.69
CA TYR A 19 1.88 3.61 -2.96
C TYR A 19 0.72 2.85 -2.32
N CYS A 20 -0.08 3.56 -1.52
CA CYS A 20 -1.28 3.01 -0.89
C CYS A 20 -2.50 3.12 -1.82
N TYR A 21 -2.92 1.99 -2.40
CA TYR A 21 -4.11 1.87 -3.26
C TYR A 21 -5.43 1.94 -2.49
N GLY A 22 -5.39 1.78 -1.16
CA GLY A 22 -6.53 1.98 -0.29
C GLY A 22 -6.63 0.95 0.84
N GLY A 23 -7.67 1.12 1.67
CA GLY A 23 -7.97 0.22 2.78
C GLY A 23 -9.32 -0.48 2.62
N THR A 24 -9.45 -1.65 3.24
CA THR A 24 -10.71 -2.41 3.28
C THR A 24 -10.96 -3.02 4.66
N PRO A 25 -12.23 -3.22 5.06
CA PRO A 25 -12.57 -3.87 6.33
C PRO A 25 -12.35 -5.39 6.31
N THR A 26 -12.32 -6.02 5.12
CA THR A 26 -12.20 -7.48 4.96
C THR A 26 -10.98 -7.86 4.12
N LEU A 27 -10.38 -9.02 4.43
CA LEU A 27 -9.24 -9.56 3.68
C LEU A 27 -9.61 -9.88 2.23
N LEU A 28 -10.81 -10.42 2.00
CA LEU A 28 -11.32 -10.68 0.65
C LEU A 28 -11.41 -9.38 -0.18
N GLY A 29 -11.88 -8.29 0.45
CA GLY A 29 -11.90 -6.97 -0.17
C GLY A 29 -10.49 -6.50 -0.56
N ALA A 30 -9.52 -6.66 0.34
CA ALA A 30 -8.13 -6.29 0.08
C ALA A 30 -7.52 -7.11 -1.06
N LYS A 31 -7.72 -8.43 -1.08
CA LYS A 31 -7.25 -9.29 -2.19
C LYS A 31 -7.85 -8.91 -3.54
N ARG A 32 -9.14 -8.55 -3.57
CA ARG A 32 -9.81 -8.03 -4.78
C ARG A 32 -9.28 -6.66 -5.19
N LEU A 33 -8.98 -5.79 -4.23
CA LEU A 33 -8.39 -4.48 -4.50
C LEU A 33 -6.97 -4.63 -5.06
N ALA A 34 -6.14 -5.48 -4.46
CA ALA A 34 -4.81 -5.82 -4.97
C ALA A 34 -4.87 -6.39 -6.39
N GLY A 35 -5.79 -7.31 -6.66
CA GLY A 35 -5.97 -7.87 -8.00
C GLY A 35 -6.42 -6.87 -9.07
N ARG A 36 -7.11 -5.79 -8.70
CA ARG A 36 -7.50 -4.71 -9.63
C ARG A 36 -6.40 -3.69 -9.89
N ASN A 37 -5.41 -3.62 -9.01
CA ASN A 37 -4.29 -2.69 -9.09
C ASN A 37 -2.98 -3.44 -9.40
N MET A 38 -3.02 -4.42 -10.31
CA MET A 38 -1.80 -5.08 -10.78
C MET A 38 -0.86 -4.04 -11.42
N GLU A 39 0.41 -4.13 -11.07
CA GLU A 39 1.46 -3.21 -11.51
C GLU A 39 2.32 -3.88 -12.55
N HIS A 40 2.63 -3.19 -13.64
CA HIS A 40 3.67 -3.64 -14.55
C HIS A 40 4.97 -2.95 -14.18
N TRP A 41 5.95 -3.71 -13.70
CA TRP A 41 7.26 -3.20 -13.33
C TRP A 41 8.18 -3.16 -14.55
N ASP A 42 8.82 -2.01 -14.77
CA ASP A 42 9.63 -1.74 -15.97
C ASP A 42 11.07 -2.30 -15.89
N ASN A 43 11.45 -2.92 -14.76
CA ASN A 43 12.75 -3.55 -14.53
C ASN A 43 12.82 -5.02 -15.00
N TRP A 44 12.06 -5.38 -16.04
CA TRP A 44 11.92 -6.73 -16.58
C TRP A 44 11.38 -7.81 -15.62
N GLN A 45 10.88 -7.45 -14.43
CA GLN A 45 10.20 -8.41 -13.54
C GLN A 45 8.72 -8.64 -13.90
N GLY A 46 8.14 -7.79 -14.76
CA GLY A 46 6.82 -8.00 -15.34
C GLY A 46 5.69 -7.59 -14.40
N TRP A 47 4.63 -8.40 -14.31
CA TRP A 47 3.43 -8.05 -13.55
C TRP A 47 3.54 -8.44 -12.08
N HIS A 48 3.37 -7.45 -11.20
CA HIS A 48 3.38 -7.60 -9.75
C HIS A 48 2.02 -7.27 -9.16
N ARG A 49 1.65 -7.99 -8.10
CA ARG A 49 0.46 -7.69 -7.32
C ARG A 49 0.87 -6.87 -6.09
N PRO A 50 0.21 -5.73 -5.82
CA PRO A 50 0.39 -5.02 -4.55
C PRO A 50 0.15 -5.93 -3.35
N HIS A 51 0.90 -5.70 -2.29
CA HIS A 51 0.79 -6.49 -1.08
C HIS A 51 -0.36 -6.03 -0.20
N VAL A 52 -0.88 -6.96 0.60
CA VAL A 52 -1.90 -6.67 1.61
C VAL A 52 -1.23 -6.64 2.98
N TYR A 53 -1.43 -5.56 3.72
CA TYR A 53 -0.96 -5.41 5.10
C TYR A 53 -2.16 -5.29 6.02
N LYS A 54 -2.01 -5.68 7.29
CA LYS A 54 -3.02 -5.37 8.29
C LYS A 54 -2.95 -3.89 8.65
N ALA A 55 -4.06 -3.34 9.12
CA ALA A 55 -4.12 -1.97 9.60
C ALA A 55 -3.17 -1.73 10.78
N GLU A 56 -2.90 -2.72 11.63
CA GLU A 56 -1.94 -2.59 12.74
C GLU A 56 -0.48 -2.45 12.28
N ASP A 57 -0.17 -2.95 11.09
CA ASP A 57 1.17 -2.99 10.51
C ASP A 57 1.45 -1.82 9.55
N VAL A 58 0.53 -0.84 9.47
CA VAL A 58 0.70 0.37 8.65
C VAL A 58 0.67 1.64 9.49
N ILE A 59 1.52 2.58 9.12
CA ILE A 59 1.70 3.89 9.77
C ILE A 59 1.32 5.02 8.82
N GLU A 60 0.83 6.11 9.39
CA GLU A 60 0.75 7.39 8.70
C GLU A 60 2.06 8.12 8.91
N THR A 61 2.62 8.66 7.85
CA THR A 61 3.84 9.46 7.89
C THR A 61 3.79 10.56 6.85
N GLU A 62 4.65 11.55 7.02
CA GLU A 62 4.83 12.62 6.05
C GLU A 62 5.71 12.15 4.89
N ALA A 63 5.29 12.46 3.67
CA ALA A 63 6.07 12.25 2.46
C ALA A 63 7.24 13.25 2.41
N HIS A 64 8.42 12.75 2.07
CA HIS A 64 9.59 13.58 1.80
C HIS A 64 10.45 12.95 0.69
N GLY A 65 10.64 13.66 -0.41
CA GLY A 65 11.37 13.20 -1.59
C GLY A 65 10.61 12.14 -2.40
N CYS A 66 9.30 12.01 -2.18
CA CYS A 66 8.43 11.08 -2.91
C CYS A 66 8.25 11.52 -4.37
N LEU A 67 8.18 10.57 -5.30
CA LEU A 67 7.89 10.85 -6.71
C LEU A 67 6.39 11.00 -6.95
N THR A 68 5.58 10.27 -6.17
CA THR A 68 4.13 10.16 -6.37
C THR A 68 3.32 11.07 -5.46
N HIS A 69 3.99 11.81 -4.56
CA HIS A 69 3.37 12.65 -3.53
C HIS A 69 4.17 13.92 -3.32
N ASP A 70 3.48 15.04 -3.07
CA ASP A 70 4.13 16.28 -2.64
C ASP A 70 4.71 16.13 -1.24
N ASP A 71 5.87 16.75 -1.00
CA ASP A 71 6.48 16.86 0.32
C ASP A 71 5.49 17.51 1.30
N GLY A 72 5.39 16.96 2.51
CA GLY A 72 4.41 17.41 3.52
C GLY A 72 3.05 16.71 3.46
N SER A 73 2.79 15.89 2.44
CA SER A 73 1.55 15.13 2.37
C SER A 73 1.57 13.90 3.27
N ILE A 74 0.41 13.54 3.85
CA ILE A 74 0.29 12.34 4.69
C ILE A 74 0.07 11.11 3.80
N ILE A 75 1.00 10.16 3.90
CA ILE A 75 1.00 8.87 3.21
C ILE A 75 0.87 7.71 4.19
N ILE A 76 0.42 6.57 3.68
CA ILE A 76 0.27 5.33 4.46
C ILE A 76 1.33 4.35 3.96
N MET A 77 2.19 3.90 4.86
CA MET A 77 3.27 2.97 4.57
C MET A 77 3.22 1.76 5.52
N PRO A 78 3.66 0.58 5.07
CA PRO A 78 3.93 -0.52 5.99
C PRO A 78 5.03 -0.12 6.97
N ARG A 79 4.97 -0.64 8.19
CA ARG A 79 6.10 -0.57 9.13
C ARG A 79 7.28 -1.36 8.55
N GLU A 80 8.50 -1.00 8.94
CA GLU A 80 9.72 -1.66 8.45
C GLU A 80 9.74 -3.18 8.73
N ASP A 81 9.11 -3.61 9.82
CA ASP A 81 9.00 -5.01 10.25
C ASP A 81 7.70 -5.70 9.78
N ALA A 82 6.85 -4.98 9.03
CA ALA A 82 5.57 -5.51 8.57
C ALA A 82 5.77 -6.59 7.51
N THR A 83 5.20 -7.77 7.75
CA THR A 83 5.17 -8.84 6.76
C THR A 83 3.86 -8.79 5.96
N PRO A 84 3.91 -8.79 4.62
CA PRO A 84 2.69 -8.79 3.82
C PRO A 84 1.93 -10.11 3.98
N MET A 85 0.60 -10.02 3.93
CA MET A 85 -0.30 -11.16 3.94
C MET A 85 -0.34 -11.83 2.56
N ALA A 86 -0.30 -13.17 2.56
CA ALA A 86 -0.53 -14.01 1.38
C ALA A 86 -2.02 -14.05 0.97
#